data_AF-A0A5B0HIC4-F1
#
_entry.id   AF-A0A5B0HIC4-F1
#
_cell.length_a   1.000
_cell.length_b   1.000
_cell.length_c   1.000
_cell.angle_alpha   90.00
_cell.angle_beta   90.00
_cell.angle_gamma   90.00
#
_symmetry.space_group_name_H-M   'P 1'
#
loop_
_entity.id
_entity.type
_entity.pdbx_description
1 polymer ?
#
loop_
_entity_poly.entity_id
_entity_poly.type
_entity_poly.pdbx_seq_one_letter_code
_entity_poly.pdbx_strand_id
1 'polypeptide(L)'
;MTSRTGLPNEYTKLVFADGSNRDAALVRRSGKMVSEGMLRAATMQEWGFHEVKLGPETNGRGTGYLVISGGPGDILYLKTQLRQITLPGKRGEPRSAFNGLWEVSGATGKFNGLQGAGTLRINRLSESERQWVLEGKLSEPQLELPIESMRARPISWSTGKQENSIAIFHVWYMGIGPPK
;
A
#
# COMPACT_ATOMS: atom_id res chain seq x y z
N MET A 1 -13.94 -19.98 -6.62
CA MET A 1 -14.18 -18.63 -6.05
C MET A 1 -13.62 -17.61 -7.02
N THR A 2 -14.47 -16.80 -7.64
CA THR A 2 -14.10 -15.83 -8.67
C THR A 2 -13.44 -14.60 -8.03
N SER A 3 -12.16 -14.38 -8.32
CA SER A 3 -11.50 -13.11 -7.99
C SER A 3 -12.24 -11.99 -8.72
N ARG A 4 -12.81 -11.04 -7.97
CA ARG A 4 -13.39 -9.83 -8.55
C ARG A 4 -12.29 -9.17 -9.40
N THR A 5 -12.50 -9.10 -10.71
CA THR A 5 -11.57 -8.46 -11.66
C THR A 5 -11.30 -7.04 -11.18
N GLY A 6 -10.02 -6.68 -11.07
CA GLY A 6 -9.61 -5.34 -10.65
C GLY A 6 -10.21 -4.29 -11.58
N LEU A 7 -10.53 -3.11 -11.04
CA LEU A 7 -10.94 -1.94 -11.81
C LEU A 7 -9.93 -1.66 -12.95
N PRO A 8 -10.37 -1.14 -14.11
CA PRO A 8 -9.51 -0.94 -15.27
C PRO A 8 -8.32 -0.03 -14.94
N ASN A 9 -7.19 -0.30 -15.59
CA ASN A 9 -6.01 0.54 -15.49
C ASN A 9 -6.07 1.65 -16.54
N GLU A 10 -5.88 2.89 -16.11
CA GLU A 10 -5.89 4.10 -16.93
C GLU A 10 -4.55 4.82 -16.76
N TYR A 11 -4.02 5.32 -17.89
CA TYR A 11 -2.76 6.06 -17.94
C TYR A 11 -2.93 7.23 -18.88
N THR A 12 -2.81 8.46 -18.37
CA THR A 12 -2.74 9.68 -19.19
C THR A 12 -1.34 10.23 -19.09
N LYS A 13 -0.61 10.29 -20.21
CA LYS A 13 0.82 10.62 -20.24
C LYS A 13 1.09 11.91 -21.03
N LEU A 14 1.92 12.78 -20.47
CA LEU A 14 2.62 13.86 -21.14
C LEU A 14 4.05 13.41 -21.43
N VAL A 15 4.44 13.35 -22.72
CA VAL A 15 5.82 13.09 -23.15
C VAL A 15 6.50 14.41 -23.45
N PHE A 16 7.68 14.63 -22.89
CA PHE A 16 8.42 15.88 -23.07
C PHE A 16 9.09 15.88 -24.44
N ALA A 17 8.79 16.90 -25.26
CA ALA A 17 9.32 17.04 -26.63
C ALA A 17 10.72 17.68 -26.68
N ASP A 18 11.31 18.03 -25.53
CA ASP A 18 12.60 18.73 -25.39
C ASP A 18 13.83 17.81 -25.50
N GLY A 19 13.64 16.53 -25.82
CA GLY A 19 14.72 15.54 -25.90
C GLY A 19 15.23 15.06 -24.53
N SER A 20 14.63 15.49 -23.41
CA SER A 20 15.05 15.08 -22.06
C SER A 20 14.74 13.62 -21.71
N ASN A 21 13.99 12.94 -22.59
CA ASN A 21 13.50 11.57 -22.43
C ASN A 21 12.70 11.40 -21.12
N ARG A 22 11.81 12.36 -20.85
CA ARG A 22 10.97 12.37 -19.66
C ARG A 22 9.50 12.21 -20.01
N ASP A 23 8.78 11.58 -19.10
CA ASP A 23 7.33 11.61 -19.09
C ASP A 23 6.78 11.99 -17.71
N ALA A 24 5.59 12.58 -17.74
CA ALA A 24 4.74 12.74 -16.58
C ALA A 24 3.42 11.99 -16.86
N ALA A 25 2.89 11.26 -15.89
CA ALA A 25 1.71 10.44 -16.07
C ALA A 25 0.77 10.51 -14.87
N LEU A 26 -0.51 10.73 -15.16
CA LEU A 26 -1.60 10.42 -14.23
C LEU A 26 -1.95 8.95 -14.38
N VAL A 27 -1.96 8.22 -13.27
CA VAL A 27 -2.19 6.78 -13.23
C VAL A 27 -3.38 6.47 -12.34
N ARG A 28 -4.26 5.61 -12.83
CA ARG A 28 -5.25 4.91 -12.01
C ARG A 28 -5.11 3.44 -12.28
N ARG A 29 -4.71 2.63 -11.30
CA ARG A 29 -4.50 1.20 -11.57
C ARG A 29 -4.79 0.31 -10.38
N SER A 30 -5.35 -0.85 -10.68
CA SER A 30 -5.58 -1.89 -9.69
C SER A 30 -4.29 -2.62 -9.38
N GLY A 31 -4.18 -3.06 -8.14
CA GLY A 31 -3.03 -3.82 -7.69
C GLY A 31 -3.36 -4.92 -6.72
N LYS A 32 -2.45 -5.89 -6.63
CA LYS A 32 -2.49 -6.86 -5.53
C LYS A 32 -1.76 -6.29 -4.33
N MET A 33 -2.46 -6.25 -3.20
CA MET A 33 -1.86 -5.98 -1.91
C MET A 33 -1.64 -7.30 -1.20
N VAL A 34 -0.47 -7.48 -0.61
CA VAL A 34 -0.26 -8.57 0.36
C VAL A 34 -0.55 -7.98 1.73
N SER A 35 -1.62 -8.46 2.34
CA SER A 35 -2.12 -7.92 3.61
C SER A 35 -2.65 -9.01 4.52
N GLU A 36 -2.51 -8.77 5.81
CA GLU A 36 -3.05 -9.60 6.88
C GLU A 36 -3.91 -8.74 7.82
N GLY A 37 -4.43 -9.35 8.89
CA GLY A 37 -5.26 -8.65 9.88
C GLY A 37 -6.50 -7.98 9.25
N MET A 38 -6.77 -6.75 9.65
CA MET A 38 -7.94 -5.98 9.21
C MET A 38 -7.96 -5.65 7.70
N LEU A 39 -6.81 -5.74 7.04
CA LEU A 39 -6.67 -5.50 5.60
C LEU A 39 -6.70 -6.80 4.78
N ARG A 40 -6.87 -7.96 5.42
CA ARG A 40 -6.95 -9.26 4.71
C ARG A 40 -8.07 -9.22 3.67
N ALA A 41 -7.76 -9.68 2.46
CA ALA A 41 -8.67 -9.72 1.30
C ALA A 41 -9.18 -8.34 0.82
N ALA A 42 -8.64 -7.23 1.33
CA ALA A 42 -8.95 -5.91 0.80
C ALA A 42 -8.42 -5.77 -0.64
N THR A 43 -9.15 -5.02 -1.46
CA THR A 43 -8.69 -4.61 -2.79
C THR A 43 -7.96 -3.28 -2.69
N MET A 44 -7.11 -2.98 -3.68
CA MET A 44 -6.37 -1.73 -3.72
C MET A 44 -6.37 -1.15 -5.13
N GLN A 45 -6.59 0.16 -5.21
CA GLN A 45 -6.41 0.96 -6.42
C GLN A 45 -5.50 2.15 -6.14
N GLU A 46 -4.49 2.33 -6.96
CA GLU A 46 -3.63 3.51 -6.97
C GLU A 46 -4.26 4.63 -7.77
N TRP A 47 -4.10 5.85 -7.27
CA TRP A 47 -4.36 7.13 -7.95
C TRP A 47 -3.10 7.99 -7.80
N GLY A 48 -2.30 8.11 -8.85
CA GLY A 48 -0.96 8.69 -8.75
C GLY A 48 -0.62 9.67 -9.86
N PHE A 49 0.35 10.53 -9.57
CA PHE A 49 1.07 11.35 -10.54
C PHE A 49 2.55 10.95 -10.51
N HIS A 50 3.04 10.45 -11.64
CA HIS A 50 4.39 9.89 -11.76
C HIS A 50 5.20 10.69 -12.76
N GLU A 51 6.43 11.04 -12.40
CA GLU A 51 7.42 11.62 -13.30
C GLU A 51 8.54 10.62 -13.48
N VAL A 52 8.88 10.26 -14.72
CA VAL A 52 9.94 9.30 -15.00
C VAL A 52 10.90 9.86 -16.04
N LYS A 53 12.20 9.77 -15.77
CA LYS A 53 13.25 9.90 -16.78
C LYS A 53 13.55 8.52 -17.33
N LEU A 54 13.37 8.33 -18.63
CA LEU A 54 13.63 7.09 -19.34
C LEU A 54 15.11 7.03 -19.77
N GLY A 55 15.69 5.83 -19.83
CA GLY A 55 17.08 5.61 -20.21
C GLY A 55 17.75 4.51 -19.38
N PRO A 56 19.07 4.30 -19.55
CA PRO A 56 19.81 3.27 -18.80
C PRO A 56 19.71 3.46 -17.28
N GLU A 57 19.65 4.73 -16.85
CA GLU A 57 19.49 5.13 -15.45
C GLU A 57 18.10 5.73 -15.21
N THR A 58 17.08 4.88 -15.25
CA THR A 58 15.72 5.29 -14.94
C THR A 58 15.63 5.86 -13.51
N ASN A 59 15.14 7.09 -13.41
CA ASN A 59 14.83 7.73 -12.14
C ASN A 59 13.40 8.23 -12.21
N GLY A 60 12.61 7.89 -11.20
CA GLY A 60 11.21 8.27 -11.18
C GLY A 60 10.78 8.72 -9.79
N ARG A 61 9.79 9.61 -9.77
CA ARG A 61 9.09 10.05 -8.56
C ARG A 61 7.62 9.81 -8.76
N GLY A 62 6.93 9.45 -7.69
CA GLY A 62 5.48 9.33 -7.67
C GLY A 62 4.91 9.96 -6.42
N THR A 63 3.76 10.59 -6.54
CA THR A 63 2.93 10.98 -5.39
C THR A 63 1.50 10.62 -5.69
N GLY A 64 0.73 10.28 -4.67
CA GLY A 64 -0.66 9.89 -4.90
C GLY A 64 -1.35 9.30 -3.70
N TYR A 65 -2.35 8.48 -3.98
CA TYR A 65 -3.14 7.77 -2.99
C TYR A 65 -3.28 6.30 -3.35
N LEU A 66 -3.27 5.44 -2.34
CA LEU A 66 -3.82 4.09 -2.43
C LEU A 66 -5.21 4.12 -1.80
N VAL A 67 -6.20 3.66 -2.54
CA VAL A 67 -7.57 3.45 -2.07
C VAL A 67 -7.73 1.97 -1.79
N ILE A 68 -7.83 1.62 -0.51
CA ILE A 68 -7.96 0.24 -0.04
C ILE A 68 -9.41 0.00 0.36
N SER A 69 -10.08 -0.99 -0.23
CA SER A 69 -11.47 -1.33 0.07
C SER A 69 -11.57 -2.70 0.74
N GLY A 70 -12.12 -2.72 1.95
CA GLY A 70 -12.35 -3.94 2.73
C GLY A 70 -13.78 -4.50 2.63
N GLY A 71 -14.65 -3.85 1.86
CA GLY A 71 -16.09 -4.09 1.80
C GLY A 71 -16.88 -2.83 1.42
N PRO A 72 -18.21 -2.91 1.26
CA PRO A 72 -19.05 -1.73 1.04
C PRO A 72 -18.90 -0.73 2.19
N GLY A 73 -18.52 0.52 1.90
CA GLY A 73 -18.36 1.59 2.91
C GLY A 73 -17.07 1.52 3.74
N ASP A 74 -16.33 0.41 3.69
CA ASP A 74 -15.04 0.24 4.35
C ASP A 74 -13.91 0.68 3.42
N ILE A 75 -13.49 1.95 3.50
CA ILE A 75 -12.44 2.51 2.65
C ILE A 75 -11.33 3.11 3.51
N LEU A 76 -10.08 2.79 3.18
CA LEU A 76 -8.89 3.41 3.75
C LEU A 76 -8.11 4.12 2.64
N TYR A 77 -7.80 5.38 2.86
CA TYR A 77 -7.02 6.21 1.95
C TYR A 77 -5.61 6.40 2.52
N LEU A 78 -4.61 5.91 1.79
CA LEU A 78 -3.20 6.12 2.13
C LEU A 78 -2.60 7.11 1.15
N LYS A 79 -2.07 8.23 1.62
CA LYS A 79 -1.25 9.12 0.78
C LYS A 79 0.14 8.51 0.64
N THR A 80 0.72 8.56 -0.56
CA THR A 80 1.99 7.93 -0.87
C THR A 80 2.99 8.89 -1.52
N GLN A 81 4.26 8.63 -1.24
CA GLN A 81 5.39 9.22 -1.95
C GLN A 81 6.32 8.10 -2.37
N LEU A 82 6.68 8.04 -3.65
CA LEU A 82 7.44 6.97 -4.28
C LEU A 82 8.70 7.51 -4.93
N ARG A 83 9.74 6.69 -4.88
CA ARG A 83 10.97 6.85 -5.64
C ARG A 83 11.26 5.57 -6.42
N GLN A 84 11.49 5.72 -7.71
CA GLN A 84 12.07 4.70 -8.55
C GLN A 84 13.56 4.99 -8.74
N ILE A 85 14.38 3.96 -8.55
CA ILE A 85 15.80 3.97 -8.89
C ILE A 85 16.14 2.73 -9.73
N THR A 86 17.10 2.86 -10.64
CA THR A 86 17.73 1.71 -11.29
C THR A 86 18.86 1.19 -10.43
N LEU A 87 18.86 -0.11 -10.19
CA LEU A 87 19.92 -0.85 -9.52
C LEU A 87 20.54 -1.86 -10.49
N PRO A 88 21.82 -2.23 -10.32
CA PRO A 88 22.38 -3.36 -11.04
C PRO A 88 21.65 -4.65 -10.62
N GLY A 89 21.30 -5.46 -11.61
CA GLY A 89 20.78 -6.81 -11.45
C GLY A 89 21.88 -7.83 -11.19
N LYS A 90 21.49 -9.08 -10.96
CA LYS A 90 22.43 -10.13 -10.53
C LYS A 90 23.42 -10.51 -11.63
N ARG A 91 23.08 -10.28 -12.90
CA ARG A 91 23.95 -10.53 -14.06
C ARG A 91 24.26 -9.23 -14.83
N GLY A 92 24.13 -8.07 -14.16
CA GLY A 92 24.42 -6.74 -14.73
C GLY A 92 23.23 -6.06 -15.42
N GLU A 93 22.10 -6.74 -15.60
CA GLU A 93 20.89 -6.15 -16.17
C GLU A 93 20.28 -5.09 -15.24
N PRO A 94 19.89 -3.91 -15.73
CA PRO A 94 19.26 -2.90 -14.88
C PRO A 94 17.90 -3.39 -14.36
N ARG A 95 17.69 -3.30 -13.04
CA ARG A 95 16.40 -3.56 -12.40
C ARG A 95 15.86 -2.30 -11.72
N SER A 96 14.57 -2.04 -11.86
CA SER A 96 13.92 -0.94 -11.13
C SER A 96 13.59 -1.36 -9.69
N ALA A 97 13.93 -0.51 -8.73
CA ALA A 97 13.47 -0.60 -7.35
C ALA A 97 12.55 0.58 -7.04
N PHE A 98 11.38 0.28 -6.48
CA PHE A 98 10.36 1.26 -6.12
C PHE A 98 10.19 1.23 -4.61
N ASN A 99 10.55 2.33 -3.94
CA ASN A 99 10.44 2.47 -2.50
C ASN A 99 9.78 3.80 -2.17
N GLY A 100 9.16 3.89 -1.00
CA GLY A 100 8.39 5.06 -0.66
C GLY A 100 7.90 5.08 0.78
N LEU A 101 7.08 6.10 1.05
CA LEU A 101 6.40 6.29 2.31
C LEU A 101 4.89 6.26 2.07
N TRP A 102 4.16 5.88 3.11
CA TRP A 102 2.70 6.00 3.15
C TRP A 102 2.25 6.60 4.48
N GLU A 103 1.13 7.32 4.45
CA GLU A 103 0.45 7.86 5.63
C GLU A 103 -1.08 7.72 5.46
N VAL A 104 -1.81 7.48 6.55
CA VAL A 104 -3.28 7.48 6.52
C VAL A 104 -3.75 8.91 6.27
N SER A 105 -4.51 9.12 5.20
CA SER A 105 -5.07 10.42 4.82
C SER A 105 -6.58 10.52 5.09
N GLY A 106 -7.24 9.39 5.33
CA GLY A 106 -8.67 9.34 5.57
C GLY A 106 -9.16 7.91 5.60
N ALA A 107 -10.31 7.69 6.25
CA ALA A 107 -10.89 6.37 6.37
C ALA A 107 -12.41 6.45 6.63
N THR A 108 -13.13 5.39 6.24
CA THR A 108 -14.58 5.26 6.43
C THR A 108 -14.94 3.85 6.91
N GLY A 109 -16.16 3.68 7.42
CA GLY A 109 -16.65 2.38 7.87
C GLY A 109 -15.83 1.84 9.04
N LYS A 110 -15.46 0.55 9.00
CA LYS A 110 -14.65 -0.08 10.06
C LYS A 110 -13.24 0.49 10.21
N PHE A 111 -12.77 1.26 9.23
CA PHE A 111 -11.47 1.92 9.26
C PHE A 111 -11.54 3.33 9.86
N ASN A 112 -12.72 3.81 10.23
CA ASN A 112 -12.90 5.16 10.74
C ASN A 112 -11.99 5.44 11.96
N GLY A 113 -11.43 6.66 12.01
CA GLY A 113 -10.51 7.08 13.06
C GLY A 113 -9.12 6.46 13.01
N LEU A 114 -8.82 5.56 12.05
CA LEU A 114 -7.47 5.03 11.91
C LEU A 114 -6.44 6.12 11.59
N GLN A 115 -5.29 6.00 12.22
CA GLN A 115 -4.08 6.75 11.91
C GLN A 115 -2.95 5.77 11.63
N GLY A 116 -1.92 6.22 10.91
CA GLY A 116 -0.76 5.38 10.67
C GLY A 116 0.15 5.92 9.59
N ALA A 117 1.36 5.38 9.57
CA ALA A 117 2.36 5.67 8.57
C ALA A 117 3.40 4.56 8.49
N GLY A 118 4.15 4.55 7.39
CA GLY A 118 5.24 3.62 7.21
C GLY A 118 5.90 3.69 5.84
N THR A 119 6.50 2.58 5.44
CA THR A 119 7.23 2.41 4.19
C THR A 119 6.45 1.57 3.19
N LEU A 120 6.62 1.90 1.92
CA LEU A 120 6.01 1.23 0.79
C LEU A 120 7.12 0.69 -0.13
N ARG A 121 6.95 -0.54 -0.61
CA ARG A 121 7.75 -1.11 -1.69
C ARG A 121 6.83 -1.70 -2.75
N ILE A 122 7.20 -1.52 -4.03
CA ILE A 122 6.46 -2.11 -5.15
C ILE A 122 7.34 -3.14 -5.86
N ASN A 123 6.88 -4.39 -5.88
CA ASN A 123 7.50 -5.44 -6.67
C ASN A 123 6.83 -5.50 -8.04
N ARG A 124 7.64 -5.47 -9.10
CA ARG A 124 7.18 -5.71 -10.46
C ARG A 124 7.17 -7.21 -10.73
N LEU A 125 5.97 -7.81 -10.72
CA LEU A 125 5.81 -9.24 -10.96
C LEU A 125 5.79 -9.55 -12.47
N SER A 126 5.27 -8.63 -13.29
CA SER A 126 5.29 -8.71 -14.75
C SER A 126 5.21 -7.30 -15.38
N GLU A 127 5.00 -7.17 -16.68
CA GLU A 127 4.74 -5.87 -17.33
C GLU A 127 3.48 -5.21 -16.78
N SER A 128 2.40 -5.98 -16.61
CA SER A 128 1.08 -5.51 -16.19
C SER A 128 0.78 -5.73 -14.72
N GLU A 129 1.52 -6.60 -14.04
CA GLU A 129 1.28 -6.95 -12.65
C GLU A 129 2.29 -6.33 -11.70
N ARG A 130 1.78 -5.78 -10.60
CA ARG A 130 2.54 -5.18 -9.51
C ARG A 130 1.99 -5.69 -8.18
N GLN A 131 2.89 -5.78 -7.19
CA GLN A 131 2.56 -6.12 -5.82
C GLN A 131 3.03 -4.99 -4.91
N TRP A 132 2.13 -4.47 -4.09
CA TRP A 132 2.42 -3.45 -3.10
C TRP A 132 2.66 -4.12 -1.75
N VAL A 133 3.78 -3.77 -1.14
CA VAL A 133 4.19 -4.21 0.19
C VAL A 133 4.22 -2.99 1.09
N LEU A 134 3.32 -2.96 2.08
CA LEU A 134 3.19 -1.88 3.05
C LEU A 134 3.70 -2.39 4.39
N GLU A 135 4.66 -1.68 4.97
CA GLU A 135 5.18 -1.95 6.31
C GLU A 135 5.02 -0.68 7.13
N GLY A 136 4.62 -0.77 8.39
CA GLY A 136 4.43 0.40 9.26
C GLY A 136 3.46 0.14 10.39
N LYS A 137 3.02 1.22 11.03
CA LYS A 137 2.09 1.17 12.17
C LYS A 137 0.72 1.72 11.78
N LEU A 138 -0.32 1.03 12.21
CA LEU A 138 -1.70 1.51 12.21
C LEU A 138 -2.15 1.58 13.67
N SER A 139 -2.90 2.62 14.02
CA SER A 139 -3.59 2.69 15.30
C SER A 139 -4.67 1.60 15.39
N GLU A 140 -5.18 1.37 16.59
CA GLU A 140 -6.44 0.63 16.71
C GLU A 140 -7.60 1.49 16.15
N PRO A 141 -8.65 0.86 15.61
CA PRO A 141 -9.87 1.56 15.26
C PRO A 141 -10.45 2.22 16.50
N GLN A 142 -10.90 3.46 16.38
CA GLN A 142 -11.64 4.08 17.47
C GLN A 142 -13.02 3.42 17.54
N LEU A 143 -13.19 2.49 18.48
CA LEU A 143 -14.50 1.98 18.84
C LEU A 143 -15.30 3.15 19.44
N GLU A 144 -16.31 3.64 18.74
CA GLU A 144 -17.34 4.45 19.39
C GLU A 144 -18.04 3.54 20.39
N LEU A 145 -17.69 3.67 21.67
CA LEU A 145 -18.45 3.05 22.74
C LEU A 145 -19.86 3.66 22.72
N PRO A 146 -20.93 2.84 22.73
CA PRO A 146 -22.27 3.37 22.86
C PRO A 146 -22.35 4.22 24.14
N ILE A 147 -22.96 5.40 24.05
CA ILE A 147 -23.11 6.37 25.16
C ILE A 147 -23.70 5.71 26.43
N GLU A 148 -24.44 4.61 26.28
CA GLU A 148 -24.98 3.82 27.39
C GLU A 148 -23.94 3.12 28.30
N SER A 149 -22.70 2.89 27.83
CA SER A 149 -21.67 2.24 28.64
C SER A 149 -20.89 3.17 29.58
N MET A 150 -21.21 4.48 29.60
CA MET A 150 -20.58 5.45 30.52
C MET A 150 -21.25 5.52 31.91
N ARG A 151 -22.27 4.70 32.19
CA ARG A 151 -22.76 4.53 33.57
C ARG A 151 -21.81 3.61 34.34
N ALA A 152 -21.00 4.23 35.19
CA ALA A 152 -19.99 3.60 36.04
C ALA A 152 -20.45 2.29 36.70
N ARG A 153 -19.67 1.23 36.49
CA ARG A 153 -19.61 0.10 37.43
C ARG A 153 -18.34 0.27 38.29
N PRO A 154 -18.39 -0.06 39.60
CA PRO A 154 -17.24 0.13 40.46
C PRO A 154 -16.07 -0.76 40.03
N ILE A 155 -14.88 -0.16 40.05
CA ILE A 155 -13.60 -0.71 39.62
C ILE A 155 -13.16 -1.82 40.60
N SER A 156 -12.84 -3.00 40.09
CA SER A 156 -11.93 -3.94 40.74
C SER A 156 -10.64 -4.02 39.93
N TRP A 157 -9.50 -3.93 40.61
CA TRP A 157 -8.18 -3.97 40.00
C TRP A 157 -7.75 -5.43 39.78
N SER A 158 -7.34 -5.75 38.55
CA SER A 158 -6.36 -6.82 38.31
C SER A 158 -5.23 -6.25 37.46
N THR A 159 -4.02 -6.33 38.00
CA THR A 159 -2.78 -5.90 37.33
C THR A 159 -2.42 -6.90 36.24
N GLY A 160 -2.75 -6.58 34.99
CA GLY A 160 -2.26 -7.29 33.80
C GLY A 160 -1.43 -6.32 32.95
N LYS A 161 -0.16 -6.66 32.70
CA LYS A 161 0.76 -5.89 31.87
C LYS A 161 0.15 -5.58 30.49
N GLN A 162 0.15 -4.30 30.10
CA GLN A 162 -0.08 -3.93 28.70
C GLN A 162 1.11 -4.40 27.86
N GLU A 163 0.88 -5.36 26.97
CA GLU A 163 1.83 -5.72 25.92
C GLU A 163 1.59 -4.81 24.71
N ASN A 164 2.63 -4.06 24.34
CA ASN A 164 2.64 -3.24 23.14
C ASN A 164 2.60 -4.17 21.90
N SER A 165 1.47 -4.21 21.21
CA SER A 165 1.34 -4.92 19.93
C SER A 165 2.17 -4.22 18.85
N ILE A 166 3.38 -4.72 18.59
CA ILE A 166 4.13 -4.36 17.38
C ILE A 166 3.59 -5.23 16.24
N ALA A 167 2.88 -4.63 15.27
CA ALA A 167 2.64 -5.29 14.00
C ALA A 167 3.95 -5.27 13.20
N ILE A 168 4.75 -6.33 13.34
CA ILE A 168 5.89 -6.60 12.47
C ILE A 168 5.39 -7.48 11.33
N PHE A 169 5.32 -6.93 10.12
CA PHE A 169 5.07 -7.72 8.93
C PHE A 169 6.40 -8.33 8.47
N HIS A 170 6.67 -9.57 8.86
CA HIS A 170 7.76 -10.35 8.31
C HIS A 170 7.20 -11.39 7.35
N VAL A 171 7.48 -11.22 6.06
CA VAL A 171 7.17 -12.20 5.01
C VAL A 171 8.44 -12.97 4.70
N TRP A 172 8.52 -14.23 5.11
CA TRP A 172 9.53 -15.19 4.64
C TRP A 172 8.91 -16.54 4.24
N TYR A 173 9.58 -17.17 3.27
CA TYR A 173 9.20 -18.27 2.38
C TYR A 173 8.90 -19.63 3.03
N MET A 174 8.01 -20.41 2.38
CA MET A 174 8.25 -21.81 1.96
C MET A 174 7.67 -21.94 0.53
N GLY A 175 8.35 -22.39 -0.51
CA GLY A 175 9.27 -23.52 -0.55
C GLY A 175 8.48 -24.80 -0.84
N ILE A 176 7.96 -24.97 -2.05
CA ILE A 176 7.56 -26.29 -2.56
C ILE A 176 8.08 -26.41 -3.99
N GLY A 177 8.90 -27.44 -4.21
CA GLY A 177 9.48 -27.81 -5.51
C GLY A 177 8.44 -28.27 -6.55
N PRO A 178 8.90 -28.69 -7.74
CA PRO A 178 8.29 -28.35 -9.02
C PRO A 178 7.16 -29.31 -9.45
N PRO A 179 6.32 -28.92 -10.43
CA PRO A 179 5.61 -29.88 -11.27
C PRO A 179 6.24 -29.93 -12.67
N LYS A 180 6.89 -31.07 -12.94
CA LYS A 180 7.38 -31.69 -14.19
C LYS A 180 8.21 -30.84 -15.17
#